data_AF-A0A502CKR8-F1
#
_entry.id   AF-A0A502CKR8-F1
#
_cell.length_a   1.000
_cell.length_b   1.000
_cell.length_c   1.000
_cell.angle_alpha   90.00
_cell.angle_beta   90.00
_cell.angle_gamma   90.00
#
_symmetry.space_group_name_H-M   'P 1'
#
loop_
_entity.id
_entity.type
_entity.pdbx_description
1 polymer ?
#
loop_
_entity_poly.entity_id
_entity_poly.type
_entity_poly.pdbx_seq_one_letter_code
_entity_poly.pdbx_strand_id
1 'polypeptide(L)' 'MVAVMNILIFSGALTAAIGVMSTTLVPQWRRVLSLAAGNIEEQFAPLGQLAIAERRIAVRRWASESVPVPLARLRAAA' A
#
# COMPACT_ATOMS: atom_id res chain seq x y z
N MET A 1 -49.33 19.57 5.07
CA MET A 1 -48.90 18.21 4.65
C MET A 1 -47.65 18.24 3.77
N VAL A 2 -47.68 18.93 2.61
CA VAL A 2 -46.57 18.96 1.64
C VAL A 2 -45.25 19.49 2.22
N ALA A 3 -45.29 20.56 3.02
CA ALA A 3 -44.09 21.12 3.64
C ALA A 3 -43.40 20.14 4.60
N VAL A 4 -44.17 19.44 5.44
CA VAL A 4 -43.66 18.44 6.39
C VAL A 4 -43.02 17.27 5.63
N MET A 5 -43.66 16.82 4.54
CA MET A 5 -43.12 15.77 3.68
C MET A 5 -41.79 16.18 3.04
N ASN A 6 -41.70 17.39 2.49
CA ASN A 6 -40.45 17.89 1.93
C ASN A 6 -39.35 17.96 2.98
N ILE A 7 -39.64 18.48 4.18
CA ILE A 7 -38.65 18.56 5.26
C ILE A 7 -38.10 17.16 5.58
N LEU A 8 -38.97 16.16 5.74
CA LEU A 8 -38.57 14.78 6.01
C LEU A 8 -37.71 14.18 4.90
N ILE A 9 -38.10 14.39 3.64
CA ILE A 9 -37.36 13.86 2.48
C ILE A 9 -35.97 14.49 2.41
N PHE A 10 -35.89 15.83 2.48
CA PHE A 10 -34.61 16.53 2.39
C PHE A 10 -33.71 16.26 3.60
N SER A 11 -34.27 16.16 4.82
CA SER A 11 -33.49 15.80 6.00
C SER A 11 -32.98 14.36 5.93
N GLY A 12 -33.81 13.43 5.43
CA GLY A 12 -33.41 12.03 5.24
C GLY A 12 -32.29 11.90 4.21
N ALA A 13 -32.44 12.57 3.06
CA ALA A 13 -31.43 12.60 2.03
C ALA A 13 -30.11 13.22 2.51
N LEU A 14 -30.18 14.33 3.27
CA LEU A 14 -29.01 14.98 3.85
C LEU A 14 -28.29 14.06 4.84
N THR A 15 -29.04 13.40 5.73
CA THR A 15 -28.48 12.48 6.73
C THR A 15 -27.80 11.29 6.04
N ALA A 16 -28.43 10.72 5.02
CA ALA A 16 -27.86 9.63 4.24
C ALA A 16 -26.57 10.06 3.52
N ALA A 17 -26.57 11.24 2.89
CA ALA A 17 -25.40 11.78 2.20
C ALA A 17 -24.22 12.00 3.17
N ILE A 18 -24.47 12.59 4.35
CA ILE A 18 -23.46 12.78 5.39
C ILE A 18 -22.96 11.43 5.91
N GLY A 19 -23.85 10.45 6.10
CA GLY A 19 -23.48 9.09 6.49
C GLY A 19 -22.55 8.42 5.48
N VAL A 20 -22.86 8.49 4.19
CA VAL A 20 -22.00 7.95 3.13
C VAL A 20 -20.67 8.69 3.03
N MET A 21 -20.68 10.03 3.10
CA MET A 21 -19.44 10.82 3.10
C MET A 21 -18.55 10.48 4.29
N SER A 22 -19.10 10.42 5.50
CA SER A 22 -18.32 10.10 6.69
C SER A 22 -17.75 8.68 6.65
N THR A 23 -18.55 7.67 6.27
CA THR A 23 -18.08 6.28 6.17
C THR A 23 -16.97 6.09 5.14
N THR A 24 -16.95 6.89 4.07
CA THR A 24 -15.92 6.83 3.03
C THR A 24 -14.70 7.70 3.33
N LEU A 25 -14.90 8.89 3.92
CA LEU A 25 -13.84 9.86 4.19
C LEU A 25 -13.06 9.56 5.48
N VAL A 26 -13.73 9.12 6.54
CA VAL A 26 -13.09 8.82 7.84
C VAL A 26 -11.90 7.85 7.72
N PRO A 27 -12.00 6.69 7.05
CA PRO A 27 -10.86 5.78 6.91
C PRO A 27 -9.71 6.37 6.09
N GLN A 28 -9.98 7.35 5.22
CA GLN A 28 -8.98 7.99 4.36
C GLN A 28 -8.51 9.36 4.90
N TRP A 29 -9.00 9.80 6.05
CA TRP A 29 -8.73 11.16 6.57
C TRP A 29 -7.24 11.45 6.73
N ARG A 30 -6.47 10.46 7.20
CA ARG A 30 -5.02 10.57 7.34
C ARG A 30 -4.32 10.76 5.98
N ARG A 31 -4.82 10.12 4.92
CA ARG A 31 -4.33 10.25 3.54
C ARG A 31 -4.71 11.59 2.93
N VAL A 32 -5.93 12.07 3.19
CA VAL A 32 -6.35 13.40 2.74
C VAL A 32 -5.50 14.49 3.41
N LEU A 33 -5.24 14.37 4.71
CA LEU A 33 -4.37 15.29 5.44
C LEU A 33 -2.90 15.19 4.98
N SER A 34 -2.38 14.00 4.69
CA SER A 34 -1.01 13.85 4.17
C SER A 34 -0.85 14.54 2.82
N LEU A 35 -1.80 14.32 1.90
CA LEU A 35 -1.85 14.95 0.58
C LEU A 35 -2.00 16.48 0.69
N ALA A 36 -2.88 16.96 1.58
CA ALA A 36 -3.07 18.38 1.82
C ALA A 36 -1.82 19.06 2.41
N ALA A 37 -1.04 18.33 3.22
CA ALA A 37 0.25 18.77 3.74
C ALA A 37 1.39 18.72 2.70
N GLY A 38 1.08 18.38 1.44
CA GLY A 38 2.06 18.31 0.36
C GLY A 38 2.89 17.02 0.35
N ASN A 39 2.53 16.01 1.13
CA ASN A 39 3.16 14.71 1.05
C ASN A 39 2.63 13.97 -0.18
N ILE A 40 3.53 13.56 -1.06
CA ILE A 40 3.21 12.68 -2.19
C ILE A 40 3.07 11.28 -1.61
N GLU A 41 1.86 10.72 -1.63
CA GLU A 41 1.60 9.35 -1.22
C GLU A 41 2.48 8.39 -2.06
N GLU A 42 3.36 7.62 -1.42
CA GLU A 42 4.10 6.57 -2.13
C GLU A 42 3.09 5.61 -2.74
N GLN A 43 3.13 5.47 -4.08
CA GLN A 43 2.27 4.55 -4.78
C GLN A 43 2.45 3.16 -4.19
N PHE A 44 1.33 2.51 -3.85
CA PHE A 44 1.34 1.11 -3.45
C PHE A 44 1.94 0.30 -4.60
N ALA A 45 3.22 -0.04 -4.48
CA ALA A 45 4.02 -0.69 -5.50
C ALA A 45 4.35 -2.13 -5.06
N PRO A 46 3.36 -3.03 -5.03
CA PRO A 46 3.56 -4.41 -4.57
C PRO A 46 4.59 -5.14 -5.44
N LEU A 47 4.68 -4.79 -6.73
CA LEU A 47 5.71 -5.30 -7.64
C LEU A 47 7.11 -4.82 -7.26
N GLY A 48 7.24 -3.58 -6.78
CA GLY A 48 8.51 -3.05 -6.28
C GLY A 48 8.98 -3.80 -5.03
N GLN A 49 8.06 -4.07 -4.10
CA GLN A 49 8.39 -4.88 -2.92
C GLN A 49 8.76 -6.32 -3.28
N LEU A 50 8.05 -6.92 -4.25
CA LEU A 50 8.39 -8.25 -4.76
C LEU A 50 9.77 -8.27 -5.42
N ALA A 51 10.09 -7.29 -6.26
CA ALA A 51 11.39 -7.18 -6.92
C ALA A 51 12.54 -7.01 -5.90
N ILE A 52 12.32 -6.23 -4.83
CA ILE A 52 13.30 -6.07 -3.74
C ILE A 52 13.49 -7.40 -2.99
N ALA A 53 12.40 -8.11 -2.71
CA ALA A 53 12.45 -9.41 -2.04
C ALA A 53 13.20 -10.45 -2.89
N GLU A 54 12.88 -10.55 -4.18
CA GLU A 54 13.53 -11.47 -5.11
C GLU A 54 15.03 -11.17 -5.26
N ARG A 55 15.39 -9.88 -5.36
CA ARG A 55 16.80 -9.46 -5.39
C ARG A 55 17.56 -9.90 -4.14
N ARG A 56 16.95 -9.79 -2.96
CA ARG A 56 17.58 -10.23 -1.70
C ARG A 56 17.74 -11.75 -1.66
N ILE A 57 16.77 -12.51 -2.13
CA ILE A 57 16.85 -13.97 -2.20
C ILE A 57 17.95 -14.40 -3.17
N ALA A 58 18.01 -13.80 -4.36
CA ALA A 58 19.05 -14.08 -5.35
C ALA A 58 20.45 -13.78 -4.79
N VAL A 59 20.66 -12.63 -4.15
CA VAL A 59 21.94 -12.29 -3.51
C VAL A 59 22.31 -13.29 -2.41
N ARG A 60 21.36 -13.67 -1.55
CA ARG A 60 21.60 -14.69 -0.51
C ARG A 60 21.94 -16.04 -1.10
N ARG A 61 21.24 -16.43 -2.17
CA ARG A 61 21.50 -17.68 -2.89
C ARG A 61 22.92 -17.66 -3.45
N TRP A 62 23.32 -16.62 -4.17
CA TRP A 62 24.68 -16.49 -4.70
C TRP A 62 25.75 -16.45 -3.61
N ALA A 63 25.46 -15.82 -2.47
CA ALA A 63 26.38 -15.79 -1.33
C ALA A 63 26.48 -17.14 -0.60
N SER A 64 25.44 -17.97 -0.67
CA SER A 64 25.36 -19.28 -0.02
C SER A 64 25.68 -20.44 -0.96
N GLU A 65 25.73 -20.18 -2.26
CA GLU A 65 26.14 -21.13 -3.29
C GLU A 65 27.61 -21.48 -3.00
N SER A 66 27.81 -22.64 -2.40
CA SER A 66 29.16 -23.13 -2.10
C SER A 66 29.88 -23.37 -3.42
N VAL A 67 31.08 -22.81 -3.55
CA VAL A 67 31.94 -23.03 -4.71
C VAL A 67 32.06 -24.55 -4.92
N PRO A 68 31.77 -25.07 -6.12
CA PRO A 68 31.90 -26.49 -6.41
C PRO A 68 33.27 -27.00 -5.94
N VAL A 69 33.28 -28.08 -5.16
CA VAL A 69 34.48 -28.68 -4.55
C VAL A 69 35.68 -28.79 -5.51
N PRO A 70 35.53 -29.07 -6.82
CA PRO A 70 36.65 -29.05 -7.76
C PRO A 70 37.35 -27.68 -7.88
N LEU A 71 36.58 -26.59 -7.92
CA LEU A 71 37.10 -25.22 -8.01
C LEU A 71 37.73 -24.75 -6.69
N ALA A 72 37.20 -25.21 -5.56
CA ALA A 72 37.80 -24.96 -4.24
C ALA A 72 39.19 -25.61 -4.11
N ARG A 73 39.36 -26.84 -4.62
CA ARG A 73 40.68 -27.53 -4.62
C ARG A 73 41.68 -26.85 -5.55
N LEU A 74 41.25 -26.35 -6.71
CA LEU A 74 42.10 -25.61 -7.64
C LEU A 74 42.63 -24.30 -7.04
N ARG A 75 41.83 -23.58 -6.25
CA ARG A 75 42.26 -22.37 -5.53
C ARG A 75 43.13 -22.66 -4.31
N ALA A 76 42.97 -23.80 -3.65
CA ALA A 76 43.80 -24.18 -2.51
C ALA A 76 45.19 -24.70 -2.90
N ALA A 77 45.38 -25.05 -4.18
CA ALA A 77 46.65 -25.53 -4.73
C ALA A 77 47.47 -24.44 -5.45
N ALA A 78 46.95 -23.21 -5.52
CA ALA A 78 47.61 -22.03 -6.08
C ALA A 78 48.11 -21.13 -4.95
#